data_AF-A0A160T847-F1
#
_entry.id   AF-A0A160T847-F1
#
_cell.length_a   1.000
_cell.length_b   1.000
_cell.length_c   1.000
_cell.angle_alpha   90.00
_cell.angle_beta   90.00
_cell.angle_gamma   90.00
#
_symmetry.space_group_name_H-M   'P 1'
#
loop_
_entity.id
_entity.type
_entity.pdbx_description
1 polymer ?
#
loop_
_entity_poly.entity_id
_entity_poly.type
_entity_poly.pdbx_seq_one_letter_code
_entity_poly.pdbx_strand_id
1 'polypeptide(L)'
;MGLAYRLRQLWANIAAGPLSAAAGAEVAALLTPAEQDLFHRFNHADQWHSVRVLRMLREAGYNHPDLLVAALLHDVGKTRYPLSAGDRTLIVVGEKLFPARAEAWGRGAADGWRRPFVARARHPEWGAELAAAAGSRPAVVELIDRHQDRPAEIVNETDCLLTYLQWADDRN
;
A
#
# COMPACT_ATOMS: atom_id res chain seq x y z
N MET A 1 0.91 8.65 -19.42
CA MET A 1 1.98 7.70 -19.02
C MET A 1 2.07 6.58 -20.05
N GLY A 2 3.24 6.37 -20.64
CA GLY A 2 3.42 5.41 -21.75
C GLY A 2 3.59 3.96 -21.31
N LEU A 3 3.24 3.03 -22.19
CA LEU A 3 3.34 1.57 -22.00
C LEU A 3 4.76 1.12 -21.56
N ALA A 4 5.81 1.78 -22.08
CA ALA A 4 7.21 1.50 -21.75
C ALA A 4 7.57 1.76 -20.28
N TYR A 5 6.97 2.79 -19.65
CA TYR A 5 7.18 3.07 -18.24
C TYR A 5 6.60 1.96 -17.36
N ARG A 6 5.38 1.50 -17.68
CA ARG A 6 4.73 0.39 -16.96
C ARG A 6 5.43 -0.95 -17.16
N LEU A 7 6.01 -1.19 -18.35
CA LEU A 7 6.81 -2.39 -18.60
C LEU A 7 8.12 -2.38 -17.80
N ARG A 8 8.81 -1.24 -17.72
CA ARG A 8 10.01 -1.10 -16.87
C ARG A 8 9.68 -1.30 -15.39
N GLN A 9 8.54 -0.80 -14.94
CA GLN A 9 8.05 -0.98 -13.57
C GLN A 9 7.72 -2.45 -13.27
N LEU A 10 7.08 -3.15 -14.22
CA LEU A 10 6.81 -4.58 -14.13
C LEU A 10 8.11 -5.40 -14.05
N TRP A 11 9.11 -5.08 -14.89
CA TRP A 11 10.42 -5.72 -14.86
C TRP A 11 11.18 -5.45 -13.56
N ALA A 12 11.14 -4.22 -13.03
CA ALA A 12 11.73 -3.88 -11.74
C ALA A 12 11.07 -4.63 -10.58
N ASN A 13 9.75 -4.86 -10.65
CA ASN A 13 9.03 -5.65 -9.65
C ASN A 13 9.35 -7.16 -9.75
N ILE A 14 9.58 -7.70 -10.96
CA ILE A 14 9.95 -9.11 -11.16
C ILE A 14 11.42 -9.37 -10.75
N ALA A 15 12.31 -8.41 -11.00
CA ALA A 15 13.74 -8.50 -10.67
C ALA A 15 14.08 -8.00 -9.25
N ALA A 16 13.08 -7.69 -8.43
CA ALA A 16 13.30 -7.14 -7.10
C ALA A 16 13.98 -8.17 -6.18
N GLY A 17 15.28 -7.99 -5.97
CA GLY A 17 16.05 -8.65 -4.92
C GLY A 17 15.77 -8.03 -3.54
N PRO A 18 16.40 -8.56 -2.47
CA PRO A 18 16.27 -7.99 -1.13
C PRO A 18 16.65 -6.50 -1.10
N LEU A 19 16.14 -5.77 -0.11
CA LEU A 19 16.54 -4.37 0.10
C LEU A 19 18.07 -4.26 0.24
N SER A 20 18.63 -3.17 -0.28
CA SER A 20 20.03 -2.84 -0.01
C SER A 20 20.22 -2.53 1.48
N ALA A 21 21.43 -2.70 2.01
CA ALA A 21 21.72 -2.39 3.42
C ALA A 21 21.34 -0.94 3.79
N ALA A 22 21.56 0.01 2.88
CA ALA A 22 21.17 1.41 3.06
C ALA A 22 19.63 1.57 3.14
N ALA A 23 18.88 0.94 2.23
CA ALA A 23 17.43 0.98 2.27
C ALA A 23 16.85 0.30 3.52
N GLY A 24 17.45 -0.83 3.94
CA GLY A 24 17.08 -1.50 5.18
C GLY A 24 17.32 -0.61 6.41
N ALA A 25 18.43 0.12 6.46
CA ALA A 25 18.71 1.08 7.53
C ALA A 25 17.72 2.26 7.55
N GLU A 26 17.31 2.76 6.38
CA GLU A 26 16.27 3.80 6.27
C GLU A 26 14.92 3.34 6.87
N VAL A 27 14.52 2.09 6.59
CA VAL A 27 13.31 1.48 7.17
C VAL A 27 13.45 1.31 8.68
N ALA A 28 14.56 0.72 9.13
CA ALA A 28 14.79 0.45 10.55
C ALA A 28 14.89 1.71 11.41
N ALA A 29 15.28 2.85 10.83
CA ALA A 29 15.32 4.14 11.52
C ALA A 29 13.93 4.76 11.78
N LEU A 30 12.89 4.31 11.05
CA LEU A 30 11.54 4.85 11.15
C LEU A 30 10.57 3.93 11.88
N LEU A 31 10.75 2.62 11.74
CA LEU A 31 9.84 1.61 12.24
C LEU A 31 10.32 1.04 13.58
N THR A 32 9.39 0.79 14.50
CA THR A 32 9.63 -0.04 15.68
C THR A 32 9.93 -1.49 15.27
N PRO A 33 10.51 -2.33 16.15
CA PRO A 33 10.77 -3.74 15.83
C PRO A 33 9.52 -4.51 15.35
N ALA A 34 8.37 -4.29 15.98
CA ALA A 34 7.12 -4.95 15.59
C ALA A 34 6.60 -4.47 14.21
N GLU A 35 6.79 -3.19 13.89
CA GLU A 35 6.48 -2.63 12.57
C GLU A 35 7.46 -3.13 11.50
N GLN A 36 8.73 -3.34 11.84
CA GLN A 36 9.70 -3.97 10.93
C GLN A 36 9.30 -5.42 10.63
N ASP A 37 8.85 -6.19 11.63
CA ASP A 37 8.33 -7.53 11.42
C ASP A 37 7.13 -7.56 10.47
N LEU A 38 6.26 -6.54 10.54
CA LEU A 38 5.17 -6.36 9.56
C LEU A 38 5.71 -6.05 8.17
N PHE A 39 6.61 -5.08 8.06
CA PHE A 39 7.22 -4.66 6.80
C PHE A 39 7.90 -5.84 6.08
N HIS A 40 8.60 -6.70 6.82
CA HIS A 40 9.28 -7.86 6.25
C HIS A 40 8.34 -8.98 5.76
N ARG A 41 7.03 -8.90 6.02
CA ARG A 41 6.03 -9.79 5.41
C ARG A 41 5.76 -9.45 3.94
N PHE A 42 6.10 -8.25 3.50
CA PHE A 42 6.06 -7.90 2.09
C PHE A 42 7.01 -8.77 1.28
N ASN A 43 6.62 -9.10 0.04
CA ASN A 43 7.59 -9.57 -0.93
C ASN A 43 8.57 -8.43 -1.29
N HIS A 44 9.71 -8.77 -1.89
CA HIS A 44 10.74 -7.76 -2.20
C HIS A 44 10.25 -6.61 -3.07
N ALA A 45 9.32 -6.86 -4.00
CA ALA A 45 8.77 -5.80 -4.85
C ALA A 45 7.95 -4.79 -4.04
N ASP A 46 7.13 -5.28 -3.11
CA ASP A 46 6.30 -4.46 -2.23
C ASP A 46 7.16 -3.71 -1.18
N GLN A 47 8.26 -4.31 -0.71
CA GLN A 47 9.24 -3.62 0.15
C GLN A 47 9.88 -2.43 -0.60
N TRP A 48 10.37 -2.67 -1.82
CA TRP A 48 10.96 -1.60 -2.64
C TRP A 48 9.93 -0.56 -3.06
N HIS A 49 8.70 -0.97 -3.34
CA HIS A 49 7.59 -0.06 -3.61
C HIS A 49 7.43 0.93 -2.44
N SER A 50 7.28 0.43 -1.22
CA SER A 50 7.08 1.23 -0.02
C SER A 50 8.27 2.17 0.26
N VAL A 51 9.51 1.71 0.05
CA VAL A 51 10.71 2.55 0.16
C VAL A 51 10.75 3.67 -0.88
N ARG A 52 10.26 3.44 -2.11
CA ARG A 52 10.18 4.50 -3.13
C ARG A 52 9.12 5.55 -2.79
N VAL A 53 7.97 5.14 -2.26
CA VAL A 53 6.95 6.07 -1.73
C VAL A 53 7.54 6.93 -0.62
N LEU A 54 8.22 6.31 0.36
CA LEU A 54 8.93 7.01 1.43
C LEU A 54 9.91 8.06 0.89
N ARG A 55 10.77 7.68 -0.06
CA ARG A 55 11.78 8.58 -0.63
C ARG A 55 11.15 9.72 -1.42
N MET A 56 10.11 9.44 -2.20
CA MET A 56 9.38 10.47 -2.94
C MET A 56 8.75 11.51 -2.02
N LEU A 57 8.18 11.09 -0.89
CA LEU A 57 7.65 12.00 0.14
C LEU A 57 8.75 12.88 0.73
N ARG A 58 9.89 12.30 1.12
CA ARG A 58 11.04 13.04 1.65
C ARG A 58 11.61 14.04 0.66
N GLU A 59 11.79 13.62 -0.60
CA GLU A 59 12.28 14.47 -1.70
C GLU A 59 11.34 15.65 -1.97
N ALA A 60 10.03 15.47 -1.79
CA ALA A 60 9.03 16.53 -1.88
C ALA A 60 8.90 17.39 -0.61
N GLY A 61 9.69 17.11 0.44
CA GLY A 61 9.68 17.86 1.70
C GLY A 61 8.63 17.40 2.72
N TYR A 62 7.84 16.37 2.42
CA TYR A 62 6.83 15.82 3.32
C TYR A 62 7.47 14.85 4.32
N ASN A 63 7.81 15.34 5.51
CA ASN A 63 8.58 14.60 6.52
C ASN A 63 7.79 14.29 7.81
N HIS A 64 6.46 14.37 7.78
CA HIS A 64 5.65 14.08 8.95
C HIS A 64 5.87 12.63 9.43
N PRO A 65 6.23 12.38 10.71
CA PRO A 65 6.62 11.04 11.17
C PRO A 65 5.57 9.95 10.91
N ASP A 66 4.29 10.22 11.19
CA ASP A 66 3.20 9.26 10.92
C ASP A 66 3.03 8.98 9.42
N LEU A 67 3.24 9.98 8.57
CA LEU A 67 3.15 9.82 7.12
C LEU A 67 4.28 8.91 6.59
N LEU A 68 5.50 9.06 7.10
CA LEU A 68 6.63 8.24 6.67
C LEU A 68 6.49 6.78 7.12
N VAL A 69 5.96 6.55 8.33
CA VAL A 69 5.63 5.19 8.80
C VAL A 69 4.48 4.59 7.98
N ALA A 70 3.41 5.36 7.75
CA ALA A 70 2.29 4.93 6.92
C ALA A 70 2.75 4.62 5.48
N ALA A 71 3.64 5.43 4.89
CA ALA A 71 4.22 5.17 3.57
C ALA A 71 4.90 3.78 3.48
N LEU A 72 5.57 3.37 4.55
CA LEU A 72 6.22 2.06 4.64
C LEU A 72 5.25 0.90 4.84
N LEU A 73 4.06 1.13 5.42
CA LEU A 73 3.16 0.07 5.87
C LEU A 73 1.76 0.07 5.22
N HIS A 74 1.40 1.09 4.44
CA HIS A 74 0.03 1.29 3.92
C HIS A 74 -0.55 0.08 3.19
N ASP A 75 0.32 -0.69 2.55
CA ASP A 75 -0.06 -1.86 1.76
C ASP A 75 0.00 -3.18 2.51
N VAL A 76 0.33 -3.20 3.81
CA VAL A 76 0.64 -4.44 4.54
C VAL A 76 -0.55 -5.40 4.61
N GLY A 77 -1.78 -4.90 4.47
CA GLY A 77 -2.97 -5.73 4.34
C GLY A 77 -2.94 -6.67 3.12
N LYS A 78 -2.18 -6.34 2.07
CA LYS A 78 -1.97 -7.22 0.90
C LYS A 78 -1.25 -8.52 1.27
N THR A 79 -0.52 -8.55 2.38
CA THR A 79 0.17 -9.76 2.87
C THR A 79 -0.79 -10.84 3.39
N ARG A 80 -2.00 -10.46 3.82
CA ARG A 80 -3.02 -11.40 4.32
C ARG A 80 -3.54 -12.31 3.20
N TYR A 81 -3.63 -11.79 1.98
CA TYR A 81 -4.02 -12.53 0.79
C TYR A 81 -3.19 -12.10 -0.41
N PRO A 82 -2.00 -12.71 -0.58
CA PRO A 82 -1.12 -12.40 -1.71
C PRO A 82 -1.84 -12.68 -3.03
N LEU A 83 -1.91 -11.66 -3.88
CA LEU A 83 -2.54 -11.76 -5.19
C LEU A 83 -1.52 -12.23 -6.24
N SER A 84 -1.92 -13.18 -7.08
CA SER A 84 -1.14 -13.58 -8.26
C SER A 84 -1.23 -12.54 -9.38
N ALA A 85 -0.43 -12.69 -10.43
CA ALA A 85 -0.56 -11.86 -11.64
C ALA A 85 -1.93 -12.07 -12.33
N GLY A 86 -2.47 -13.29 -12.27
CA GLY A 86 -3.82 -13.62 -12.77
C GLY A 86 -4.91 -12.90 -11.98
N ASP A 87 -4.79 -12.89 -10.64
CA ASP A 87 -5.74 -12.20 -9.76
C ASP A 87 -5.76 -10.69 -10.02
N ARG A 88 -4.59 -10.07 -10.17
CA ARG A 88 -4.48 -8.64 -10.54
C ARG A 88 -5.13 -8.35 -11.88
N THR A 89 -4.96 -9.24 -12.87
CA THR A 89 -5.61 -9.11 -14.17
C THR A 89 -7.13 -9.21 -14.05
N LEU A 90 -7.63 -10.16 -13.25
CA LEU A 90 -9.05 -10.34 -13.01
C LEU A 90 -9.69 -9.11 -12.37
N ILE A 91 -9.01 -8.50 -11.37
CA ILE A 91 -9.44 -7.25 -10.74
C ILE A 91 -9.58 -6.15 -11.79
N VAL A 92 -8.53 -5.87 -12.56
CA VAL A 92 -8.51 -4.79 -13.55
C VAL A 92 -9.58 -4.98 -14.63
N VAL A 93 -9.73 -6.21 -15.14
CA VAL A 93 -10.77 -6.52 -16.14
C VAL A 93 -12.17 -6.38 -15.53
N GLY A 94 -12.37 -6.88 -14.31
CA GLY A 94 -13.65 -6.81 -13.60
C GLY A 94 -14.09 -5.39 -13.30
N GLU A 95 -13.19 -4.54 -12.79
CA GLU A 95 -13.45 -3.12 -12.52
C GLU A 95 -13.79 -2.35 -13.80
N LYS A 96 -13.11 -2.66 -14.91
CA LYS A 96 -13.33 -1.98 -16.19
C LYS A 96 -14.63 -2.39 -16.88
N LEU A 97 -14.98 -3.67 -16.85
CA LEU A 97 -16.15 -4.20 -17.57
C LEU A 97 -17.43 -4.16 -16.71
N PHE A 98 -17.31 -4.30 -15.39
CA PHE A 98 -18.43 -4.46 -14.48
C PHE A 98 -18.22 -3.73 -13.13
N PRO A 99 -18.05 -2.40 -13.12
CA PRO A 99 -17.66 -1.64 -11.93
C PRO A 99 -18.59 -1.87 -10.72
N ALA A 100 -19.91 -1.78 -10.90
CA ALA A 100 -20.87 -2.01 -9.82
C ALA A 100 -20.84 -3.45 -9.25
N ARG A 101 -20.48 -4.44 -10.09
CA ARG A 101 -20.35 -5.83 -9.64
C ARG A 101 -19.02 -6.08 -8.94
N ALA A 102 -17.94 -5.49 -9.43
CA ALA A 102 -16.62 -5.54 -8.78
C ALA A 102 -16.70 -4.96 -7.36
N GLU A 103 -17.41 -3.85 -7.19
CA GLU A 103 -17.68 -3.25 -5.89
C GLU A 103 -18.50 -4.18 -4.98
N ALA A 104 -19.55 -4.80 -5.52
CA ALA A 104 -20.35 -5.78 -4.78
C ALA A 104 -19.55 -7.03 -4.38
N TRP A 105 -18.64 -7.51 -5.24
CA TRP A 105 -17.74 -8.62 -4.91
C TRP A 105 -16.75 -8.24 -3.82
N GLY A 106 -16.23 -7.01 -3.82
CA GLY A 106 -15.33 -6.50 -2.78
C GLY A 106 -15.94 -6.49 -1.38
N ARG A 107 -17.27 -6.30 -1.27
CA ARG A 107 -18.01 -6.35 0.00
C ARG A 107 -18.35 -7.76 0.49
N GLY A 108 -18.27 -8.76 -0.39
CA GLY A 108 -18.70 -10.14 -0.12
C GLY A 108 -17.70 -10.98 0.68
N ALA A 109 -17.99 -12.27 0.77
CA ALA A 109 -17.05 -13.26 1.31
C ALA A 109 -15.86 -13.43 0.37
N ALA A 110 -14.67 -13.65 0.93
CA ALA A 110 -13.43 -13.88 0.18
C ALA A 110 -13.34 -15.33 -0.34
N ASP A 111 -14.30 -15.74 -1.18
CA ASP A 111 -14.41 -17.10 -1.72
C ASP A 111 -14.13 -17.17 -3.23
N GLY A 112 -13.55 -18.30 -3.65
CA GLY A 112 -13.28 -18.63 -5.05
C GLY A 112 -12.68 -17.48 -5.87
N TRP A 113 -13.32 -17.14 -6.98
CA TRP A 113 -12.87 -16.11 -7.93
C TRP A 113 -13.15 -14.67 -7.48
N ARG A 114 -13.94 -14.46 -6.42
CA ARG A 114 -14.25 -13.12 -5.87
C ARG A 114 -13.22 -12.64 -4.87
N ARG A 115 -12.46 -13.57 -4.30
CA ARG A 115 -11.38 -13.31 -3.34
C ARG A 115 -10.42 -12.17 -3.76
N PRO A 116 -9.98 -12.03 -5.03
CA PRO A 116 -9.15 -10.91 -5.45
C PRO A 116 -9.80 -9.54 -5.25
N PHE A 117 -11.11 -9.42 -5.52
CA PHE A 117 -11.86 -8.17 -5.32
C PHE A 117 -12.01 -7.83 -3.84
N VAL A 118 -12.27 -8.84 -3.00
CA VAL A 118 -12.34 -8.64 -1.54
C VAL A 118 -10.98 -8.22 -0.99
N ALA A 119 -9.90 -8.88 -1.41
CA ALA A 119 -8.57 -8.51 -0.99
C ALA A 119 -8.18 -7.10 -1.43
N ARG A 120 -8.54 -6.73 -2.67
CA ARG A 120 -8.36 -5.36 -3.19
C ARG A 120 -9.16 -4.33 -2.40
N ALA A 121 -10.36 -4.65 -1.93
CA ALA A 121 -11.22 -3.72 -1.20
C ALA A 121 -10.86 -3.61 0.29
N ARG A 122 -10.44 -4.71 0.92
CA ARG A 122 -10.25 -4.79 2.38
C ARG A 122 -8.80 -4.70 2.85
N HIS A 123 -7.81 -4.66 1.96
CA HIS A 123 -6.43 -4.46 2.41
C HIS A 123 -6.16 -3.16 3.20
N PRO A 124 -6.91 -2.04 3.05
CA PRO A 124 -6.76 -0.91 3.96
C PRO A 124 -7.16 -1.30 5.38
N GLU A 125 -8.39 -1.81 5.57
CA GLU A 125 -8.92 -2.33 6.84
C GLU A 125 -7.99 -3.36 7.47
N TRP A 126 -7.55 -4.38 6.71
CA TRP A 126 -6.64 -5.40 7.22
C TRP A 126 -5.25 -4.85 7.53
N GLY A 127 -4.77 -3.88 6.76
CA GLY A 127 -3.51 -3.21 7.01
C GLY A 127 -3.55 -2.45 8.34
N ALA A 128 -4.64 -1.74 8.59
CA ALA A 128 -4.90 -1.03 9.83
C ALA A 128 -4.99 -1.98 11.03
N GLU A 129 -5.71 -3.10 10.90
CA GLU A 129 -5.77 -4.15 11.93
C GLU A 129 -4.35 -4.69 12.26
N LEU A 130 -3.55 -4.98 11.23
CA LEU A 130 -2.19 -5.48 11.41
C LEU A 130 -1.29 -4.45 12.10
N ALA A 131 -1.33 -3.20 11.64
CA ALA A 131 -0.55 -2.10 12.21
C ALA A 131 -0.95 -1.82 13.67
N ALA A 132 -2.24 -1.80 13.97
CA ALA A 132 -2.75 -1.66 15.34
C ALA A 132 -2.27 -2.81 16.23
N ALA A 133 -2.30 -4.05 15.75
CA ALA A 133 -1.81 -5.21 16.48
C ALA A 133 -0.28 -5.18 16.71
N ALA A 134 0.49 -4.52 15.84
CA ALA A 134 1.91 -4.28 16.03
C ALA A 134 2.22 -3.07 16.93
N GLY A 135 1.19 -2.37 17.43
CA GLY A 135 1.36 -1.21 18.30
C GLY A 135 1.69 0.09 17.56
N SER A 136 1.41 0.18 16.26
CA SER A 136 1.54 1.44 15.51
C SER A 136 0.68 2.54 16.13
N ARG A 137 1.15 3.78 15.98
CA ARG A 137 0.45 4.97 16.49
C ARG A 137 -0.93 5.11 15.85
N PRO A 138 -1.95 5.62 16.56
CA PRO A 138 -3.32 5.76 16.02
C PRO A 138 -3.40 6.51 14.69
N ALA A 139 -2.61 7.58 14.52
CA ALA A 139 -2.56 8.34 13.28
C ALA A 139 -1.99 7.52 12.09
N VAL A 140 -0.99 6.66 12.33
CA VAL A 140 -0.50 5.71 11.32
C VAL A 140 -1.60 4.73 10.93
N VAL A 141 -2.28 4.15 11.93
CA VAL A 141 -3.38 3.20 11.69
C VAL A 141 -4.49 3.85 10.86
N GLU A 142 -4.88 5.08 11.20
CA GLU A 142 -5.88 5.83 10.43
C GLU A 142 -5.43 6.11 8.99
N LEU A 143 -4.16 6.51 8.79
CA LEU A 143 -3.61 6.73 7.45
C LEU A 143 -3.61 5.46 6.61
N ILE A 144 -3.30 4.30 7.19
CA ILE A 144 -3.34 3.01 6.51
C ILE A 144 -4.78 2.60 6.19
N ASP A 145 -5.71 2.75 7.15
CA ASP A 145 -7.12 2.40 6.95
C ASP A 145 -7.76 3.20 5.82
N ARG A 146 -7.42 4.49 5.75
CA ARG A 146 -8.02 5.45 4.82
C ARG A 146 -7.20 5.65 3.55
N HIS A 147 -6.07 4.95 3.34
CA HIS A 147 -5.11 5.28 2.28
C HIS A 147 -5.71 5.31 0.85
N GLN A 148 -6.87 4.67 0.63
CA GLN A 148 -7.58 4.66 -0.64
C GLN A 148 -8.80 5.58 -0.72
N ASP A 149 -9.18 6.19 0.41
CA ASP A 149 -10.29 7.11 0.49
C ASP A 149 -9.95 8.39 -0.27
N ARG A 150 -10.88 8.89 -1.08
CA ARG A 150 -10.72 10.18 -1.77
C ARG A 150 -11.60 11.21 -1.08
N PRO A 151 -11.08 11.95 -0.08
CA PRO A 151 -11.86 12.96 0.61
C PRO A 151 -12.29 14.04 -0.39
N ALA A 152 -13.56 14.42 -0.34
CA ALA A 152 -14.10 15.48 -1.21
C ALA A 152 -13.55 16.86 -0.82
N GLU A 153 -13.22 17.05 0.46
CA GLU A 153 -12.65 18.27 1.03
C GLU A 153 -11.55 17.89 2.02
N ILE A 154 -10.50 18.71 2.09
CA ILE A 154 -9.42 18.56 3.06
C ILE A 154 -9.81 19.36 4.30
N VAL A 155 -10.24 18.67 5.37
CA VAL A 155 -10.79 19.35 6.57
C VAL A 155 -9.86 19.28 7.78
N ASN A 156 -8.92 18.33 7.80
CA ASN A 156 -7.97 18.14 8.90
C ASN A 156 -6.56 17.74 8.41
N GLU A 157 -5.62 17.64 9.35
CA GLU A 157 -4.24 17.24 9.06
C GLU A 157 -4.15 15.83 8.47
N THR A 158 -4.94 14.87 8.96
CA THR A 158 -4.97 13.51 8.41
C THR A 158 -5.35 13.52 6.93
N ASP A 159 -6.32 14.32 6.50
CA ASP A 159 -6.71 14.44 5.10
C ASP A 159 -5.60 15.07 4.24
N CYS A 160 -4.83 16.02 4.78
CA CYS A 160 -3.62 16.54 4.14
C CYS A 160 -2.57 15.43 3.95
N LEU A 161 -2.26 14.69 5.01
CA LEU A 161 -1.27 13.61 4.99
C LEU A 161 -1.71 12.48 4.05
N LEU A 162 -3.00 12.16 4.02
CA LEU A 162 -3.59 11.19 3.11
C LEU A 162 -3.38 11.59 1.65
N THR A 163 -3.58 12.87 1.33
CA THR A 163 -3.35 13.41 0.00
C THR A 163 -1.88 13.28 -0.42
N TYR A 164 -0.94 13.50 0.50
CA TYR A 164 0.49 13.31 0.22
C TYR A 164 0.86 11.85 0.01
N LEU A 165 0.33 10.96 0.85
CA LEU A 165 0.54 9.51 0.72
C LEU A 165 0.07 9.02 -0.65
N GLN A 166 -1.15 9.38 -1.05
CA GLN A 166 -1.73 9.03 -2.35
C GLN A 166 -0.95 9.63 -3.52
N TRP A 167 -0.53 10.89 -3.40
CA TRP A 167 0.26 11.56 -4.42
C TRP A 167 1.57 10.80 -4.73
N ALA A 168 2.23 10.28 -3.70
CA ALA A 168 3.47 9.51 -3.82
C ALA A 168 3.22 8.08 -4.32
N ASP A 169 2.18 7.41 -3.81
CA ASP A 169 1.79 6.06 -4.23
C ASP A 169 1.41 6.01 -5.72
N ASP A 170 0.57 6.94 -6.18
CA ASP A 170 0.11 7.03 -7.59
C ASP A 170 1.25 7.28 -8.60
N ARG A 171 2.39 7.81 -8.15
CA ARG A 171 3.55 8.17 -8.99
C ARG A 171 4.64 7.10 -9.02
N ASN A 172 4.54 6.12 -8.13
CA ASN A 172 5.50 5.03 -7.99
C ASN A 172 5.33 3.96 -9.07
#